data_AF-A0AB74QGY8-F1
#
_entry.id   AF-A0AB74QGY8-F1
#
_cell.length_a   1.000
_cell.length_b   1.000
_cell.length_c   1.000
_cell.angle_alpha   90.00
_cell.angle_beta   90.00
_cell.angle_gamma   90.00
#
_symmetry.space_group_name_H-M   'P 1'
#
loop_
_entity.id
_entity.type
_entity.pdbx_description
1 polymer ?
#
loop_
_entity_poly.entity_id
_entity_poly.type
_entity_poly.pdbx_seq_one_letter_code
_entity_poly.pdbx_strand_id
1 'polypeptide(L)'
;MEGTKRSYRKIPKLDLRKVKLADVFEKNKSGVFRVEEADEQLLHECLDETKSIREEKHLTWQIQFKGKSVYCVFYEHPFWDL
;
A
#
# COMPACT_ATOMS: atom_id res chain seq x y z
N MET A 1 -4.82 -13.58 -22.95
CA MET A 1 -4.79 -13.01 -21.59
C MET A 1 -3.89 -11.79 -21.62
N GLU A 2 -4.46 -10.64 -21.97
CA GLU A 2 -3.72 -9.43 -22.34
C GLU A 2 -4.23 -8.28 -21.48
N GLY A 3 -3.80 -8.21 -20.21
CA GLY A 3 -4.45 -7.31 -19.25
C GLY A 3 -3.60 -6.75 -18.11
N THR A 4 -2.32 -7.14 -17.98
CA THR A 4 -1.52 -6.81 -16.78
C THR A 4 -0.17 -6.15 -17.10
N LYS A 5 -0.09 -5.33 -18.16
CA LYS A 5 1.12 -4.54 -18.48
C LYS A 5 0.94 -3.01 -18.53
N ARG A 6 -0.25 -2.50 -18.18
CA ARG A 6 -0.55 -1.07 -17.97
C ARG A 6 -1.00 -0.96 -16.50
N SER A 7 -0.42 -0.22 -15.56
CA SER A 7 0.30 1.04 -15.64
C SER A 7 1.05 1.27 -14.32
N TYR A 8 2.25 0.69 -14.13
CA TYR A 8 3.10 1.13 -13.01
C TYR A 8 3.53 2.61 -13.14
N ARG A 9 3.38 3.20 -14.34
CA ARG A 9 3.66 4.63 -14.63
C ARG A 9 2.68 5.63 -13.99
N LYS A 10 1.47 5.22 -13.61
CA LYS A 10 0.45 6.11 -12.99
C LYS A 10 0.27 5.89 -11.49
N ILE A 11 1.15 5.11 -10.87
CA ILE A 11 1.08 4.84 -9.44
C ILE A 11 1.43 6.14 -8.70
N PRO A 12 0.55 6.63 -7.81
CA PRO A 12 0.82 7.84 -7.05
C PRO A 12 2.07 7.63 -6.18
N LYS A 13 2.98 8.62 -6.21
CA LYS A 13 4.08 8.70 -5.25
C LYS A 13 3.49 9.22 -3.93
N LEU A 14 3.53 8.40 -2.90
CA LEU A 14 3.12 8.80 -1.56
C LEU A 14 4.34 9.38 -0.84
N ASP A 15 4.15 10.52 -0.20
CA ASP A 15 5.13 11.10 0.70
C ASP A 15 4.64 10.83 2.12
N LEU A 16 5.24 9.85 2.80
CA LEU A 16 4.83 9.39 4.12
C LEU A 16 4.95 10.46 5.20
N ARG A 17 5.69 11.55 4.95
CA ARG A 17 5.83 12.68 5.88
C ARG A 17 4.68 13.66 5.75
N LYS A 18 4.04 13.70 4.59
CA LYS A 18 2.91 14.60 4.29
C LYS A 18 1.56 13.90 4.36
N VAL A 19 1.52 12.62 4.01
CA VAL A 19 0.28 11.84 3.89
C VAL A 19 0.35 10.66 4.85
N LYS A 20 -0.60 10.61 5.79
CA LYS A 20 -0.73 9.47 6.69
C LYS A 20 -1.33 8.28 5.94
N LEU A 21 -0.69 7.12 6.08
CA LEU A 21 -1.18 5.88 5.50
C LEU A 21 -2.58 5.50 6.01
N ALA A 22 -2.90 5.85 7.25
CA ALA A 22 -4.22 5.69 7.84
C ALA A 22 -5.32 6.30 6.97
N ASP A 23 -5.15 7.54 6.54
CA ASP A 23 -6.13 8.28 5.73
C ASP A 23 -6.33 7.62 4.36
N VAL A 24 -5.25 7.06 3.81
CA VAL A 24 -5.28 6.30 2.54
C VAL A 24 -6.08 5.02 2.71
N PHE A 25 -5.83 4.22 3.75
CA PHE A 25 -6.57 2.99 4.06
C PHE A 25 -8.02 3.26 4.43
N GLU A 26 -8.31 4.38 5.09
CA GLU A 26 -9.68 4.76 5.42
C GLU A 26 -10.49 5.08 4.17
N LYS A 27 -9.92 5.83 3.24
CA LYS A 27 -10.60 6.29 2.02
C LYS A 27 -10.61 5.26 0.89
N ASN A 28 -9.65 4.34 0.86
CA ASN A 28 -9.47 3.40 -0.25
C ASN A 28 -9.60 1.96 0.21
N LYS A 29 -10.39 1.18 -0.53
CA LYS A 29 -10.54 -0.27 -0.33
C LYS A 29 -9.34 -1.08 -0.84
N SER A 30 -8.69 -0.59 -1.89
CA SER A 30 -7.50 -1.23 -2.46
C SER A 30 -6.72 -0.19 -3.24
N GLY A 31 -5.41 -0.37 -3.33
CA GLY A 31 -4.56 0.57 -4.05
C GLY A 31 -3.12 0.13 -4.11
N VAL A 32 -2.36 0.83 -4.94
CA VAL A 32 -0.92 0.74 -4.96
C VAL A 32 -0.37 2.15 -4.88
N PHE A 33 0.65 2.33 -4.06
CA PHE A 33 1.41 3.57 -4.01
C PHE A 33 2.89 3.28 -3.98
N ARG A 34 3.66 4.24 -4.47
CA ARG A 34 5.11 4.18 -4.53
C ARG A 34 5.69 5.08 -3.46
N VAL A 35 6.67 4.57 -2.74
CA VAL A 35 7.48 5.30 -1.76
C VAL A 35 8.96 5.21 -2.13
N GLU A 36 9.74 6.14 -1.62
CA GLU A 36 11.19 6.13 -1.82
C GLU A 36 11.83 5.07 -0.94
N GLU A 37 12.92 4.47 -1.41
CA GLU A 37 13.68 3.47 -0.66
C GLU A 37 14.20 4.04 0.68
N ALA A 38 14.57 5.32 0.70
CA ALA A 38 15.01 6.00 1.92
C ALA A 38 13.92 6.10 3.00
N ASP A 39 12.64 5.99 2.63
CA ASP A 39 11.51 6.02 3.57
C ASP A 39 10.94 4.61 3.81
N GLU A 40 11.69 3.54 3.55
CA GLU A 40 11.29 2.15 3.83
C GLU A 40 11.00 1.94 5.32
N GLN A 41 11.88 2.40 6.21
CA GLN A 41 11.66 2.27 7.66
C GLN A 41 10.37 3.00 8.08
N LEU A 42 10.17 4.21 7.57
CA LEU A 42 8.96 5.00 7.83
C LEU A 42 7.71 4.31 7.26
N LEU A 43 7.82 3.60 6.13
CA LEU A 43 6.74 2.80 5.58
C LEU A 43 6.35 1.69 6.55
N HIS A 44 7.33 0.97 7.12
CA HIS A 44 7.07 -0.09 8.09
C HIS A 44 6.41 0.45 9.37
N GLU A 45 6.87 1.58 9.90
CA GLU A 45 6.25 2.22 11.06
C GLU A 45 4.80 2.64 10.77
N CYS A 46 4.56 3.33 9.65
CA CYS A 46 3.21 3.70 9.24
C CYS A 46 2.30 2.48 8.98
N LEU A 47 2.86 1.38 8.47
CA LEU A 47 2.13 0.13 8.33
C LEU A 47 1.76 -0.43 9.70
N ASP A 48 2.66 -0.41 10.68
CA ASP A 48 2.36 -0.88 12.04
C ASP A 48 1.28 -0.02 12.72
N GLU A 49 1.37 1.30 12.63
CA GLU A 49 0.36 2.23 13.15
C GLU A 49 -1.03 2.00 12.54
N THR A 50 -1.08 1.57 11.27
CA THR A 50 -2.34 1.32 10.56
C THR A 50 -2.87 -0.10 10.74
N LYS A 51 -2.25 -0.91 11.61
CA LYS A 51 -2.70 -2.27 11.92
C LYS A 51 -4.18 -2.32 12.31
N SER A 52 -4.62 -1.48 13.25
CA SER A 52 -6.02 -1.47 13.70
C SER A 52 -7.03 -1.18 12.58
N ILE A 53 -6.72 -0.20 11.71
CA ILE A 53 -7.57 0.17 10.56
C ILE A 53 -7.62 -0.97 9.54
N ARG A 54 -6.48 -1.61 9.29
CA ARG A 54 -6.37 -2.72 8.34
C ARG A 54 -7.10 -3.96 8.85
N GLU A 55 -7.03 -4.27 10.14
CA GLU A 55 -7.79 -5.38 10.74
C GLU A 55 -9.30 -5.12 10.65
N GLU A 56 -9.75 -3.90 10.99
CA GLU A 56 -11.17 -3.52 10.90
C GLU A 56 -11.70 -3.56 9.45
N LYS A 57 -10.92 -3.08 8.49
CA LYS A 57 -11.31 -3.05 7.08
C LYS A 57 -10.93 -4.33 6.32
N HIS A 58 -10.40 -5.33 7.00
CA HIS A 58 -9.89 -6.56 6.40
C HIS A 58 -8.93 -6.28 5.23
N LEU A 59 -8.02 -5.33 5.38
CA LEU A 59 -7.05 -4.95 4.36
C LEU A 59 -5.76 -5.75 4.53
N THR A 60 -5.36 -6.44 3.49
CA THR A 60 -4.02 -7.03 3.35
C THR A 60 -3.11 -6.09 2.59
N TRP A 61 -1.81 -6.20 2.83
CA TRP A 61 -0.79 -5.43 2.14
C TRP A 61 0.39 -6.31 1.74
N GLN A 62 1.12 -5.86 0.74
CA GLN A 62 2.36 -6.46 0.28
C GLN A 62 3.31 -5.36 -0.15
N ILE A 63 4.58 -5.47 0.27
CA ILE A 63 5.65 -4.61 -0.22
C ILE A 63 6.34 -5.30 -1.39
N GLN A 64 6.53 -4.56 -2.48
CA GLN A 64 7.29 -4.99 -3.64
C GLN A 64 8.43 -4.02 -3.93
N PHE A 65 9.64 -4.54 -4.07
CA PHE A 65 10.83 -3.77 -4.41
C PHE A 65 11.06 -3.81 -5.92
N LYS A 66 11.22 -2.64 -6.54
CA LYS A 66 11.53 -2.57 -7.98
C LYS A 66 12.51 -1.44 -8.26
N GLY A 67 13.79 -1.82 -8.37
CA GLY A 67 14.90 -0.87 -8.45
C GLY A 67 15.01 -0.07 -7.15
N LYS A 68 15.27 1.23 -7.26
CA LYS A 68 15.38 2.16 -6.10
C LYS A 68 14.02 2.64 -5.58
N SER A 69 13.00 1.79 -5.63
CA SER A 69 11.63 2.20 -5.29
C SER A 69 10.87 1.06 -4.68
N VAL A 70 10.14 1.42 -3.63
CA VAL A 70 9.34 0.52 -2.83
C VAL A 70 7.89 0.77 -3.18
N TYR A 71 7.17 -0.29 -3.50
CA TYR A 71 5.76 -0.24 -3.85
C TYR A 71 5.00 -0.93 -2.74
N CYS A 72 4.09 -0.21 -2.11
CA CYS A 72 3.16 -0.80 -1.18
C CYS A 72 1.84 -1.03 -1.92
N VAL A 73 1.45 -2.29 -2.02
CA VAL A 73 0.20 -2.73 -2.60
C VAL A 73 -0.70 -3.14 -1.46
N PHE A 74 -1.93 -2.64 -1.43
CA PHE A 74 -2.93 -3.05 -0.46
C PHE A 74 -4.24 -3.38 -1.13
N TYR A 75 -4.93 -4.34 -0.57
CA TYR A 75 -6.15 -4.90 -1.12
C TYR A 75 -7.03 -5.43 0.01
N GLU A 76 -8.34 -5.36 -0.17
CA GLU A 76 -9.27 -6.13 0.65
C GLU A 76 -8.81 -7.59 0.62
N HIS A 77 -8.54 -8.14 1.79
CA HIS A 77 -8.35 -9.57 1.97
C HIS A 77 -9.61 -10.22 1.40
N PRO A 78 -9.51 -11.07 0.36
CA PRO A 78 -10.67 -11.79 -0.06
C PRO A 78 -11.10 -12.63 1.14
N PHE A 79 -12.30 -12.36 1.66
CA PHE A 79 -13.01 -13.25 2.57
C PHE A 79 -13.17 -14.58 1.83
N TRP A 80 -12.13 -15.42 1.87
CA TRP A 80 -12.33 -16.84 1.73
C TRP A 80 -12.72 -17.29 3.12
N ASP A 81 -14.04 -17.28 3.35
CA ASP A 81 -14.72 -18.14 4.32
C ASP A 81 -13.92 -19.44 4.53
N LEU A 82 -13.37 -19.64 5.73
CA LEU A 82 -13.29 -20.91 6.47
C LEU A 82 -12.59 -20.73 7.82
#